data_AF-A0A346BYD7-F1
#
_entry.id   AF-A0A346BYD7-F1
#
_cell.length_a   1.000
_cell.length_b   1.000
_cell.length_c   1.000
_cell.angle_alpha   90.00
_cell.angle_beta   90.00
_cell.angle_gamma   90.00
#
_symmetry.space_group_name_H-M   'P 1'
#
loop_
_entity.id
_entity.type
_entity.pdbx_description
1 polymer ?
#
loop_
_entity_poly.entity_id
_entity_poly.type
_entity_poly.pdbx_seq_one_letter_code
_entity_poly.pdbx_strand_id
1 'polypeptide(L)'
;MASTACIPPAPAPQDAVGLRDRARGALLGLAVGDALGAPAENMKPSEIRARWGRITGYVADRPAGTDDTEYAIFSGLLLARHGSALTQAHVEAAWHEWIADREEGPFRGAGFSERGTLENLRRGLAAPISAQHRHAWSDGLAMRAAPHGVFAAGRPAEAARLAAIDGSVSHEGEGIYGGQAVAAGVAAAMAGASTVAVVASALAVVPDDSWTARCLRRALTAAHRGERAVRSAVVIGGYPWTDLAPEAVALAFGAYAAADGDFTDAVLTAVNMGRDADTTAAVAGALAGATRGVHAIPAAWADAIGPARGSCLPTMAGHHVLEVADLLTRAARLAPPDPARVRVAPVRFARPPARLPSDPDRVPPGTEALPPAAVPTPSNTATAPPDPEEAPRATQRVAYAPEPVPVGAEVLPPNARPAPSAPAPAPPDAERAHRNAGRVPAGAAQVPGDAPWVPGIPGRAPREVAETPVREPVRATRGPGTAAPAVPGGPPADTHPGGSRPPSDPAAHAPVPEAHAAGANAAEAGP
;
A
#
# COMPACT_ATOMS: atom_id res chain seq x y z
N MET A 1 -0.09 45.74 14.11
CA MET A 1 1.06 44.81 14.29
C MET A 1 0.50 43.43 14.59
N ALA A 2 0.99 42.39 13.93
CA ALA A 2 0.73 40.99 14.28
C ALA A 2 2.09 40.30 14.37
N SER A 3 2.31 39.48 15.41
CA SER A 3 3.64 38.95 15.69
C SER A 3 3.95 37.74 14.80
N THR A 4 4.78 37.94 13.77
CA THR A 4 5.50 36.86 13.11
C THR A 4 6.56 36.32 14.06
N ALA A 5 6.13 35.45 14.98
CA ALA A 5 7.00 34.64 15.81
C ALA A 5 7.72 33.59 14.94
N CYS A 6 8.76 34.03 14.23
CA CYS A 6 9.67 33.16 13.51
C CYS A 6 10.30 32.20 14.52
N ILE A 7 9.86 30.93 14.51
CA ILE A 7 10.55 29.87 15.24
C ILE A 7 11.96 29.82 14.65
N PRO A 8 13.03 30.07 15.44
CA PRO A 8 14.38 29.96 14.93
C PRO A 8 14.60 28.50 14.51
N PRO A 9 15.27 28.23 13.37
CA PRO A 9 15.60 26.87 13.01
C PRO A 9 16.44 26.27 14.14
N ALA A 10 15.92 25.22 14.77
CA ALA A 10 16.73 24.42 15.68
C ALA A 10 17.98 23.96 14.92
N PRO A 11 19.18 23.94 15.55
CA PRO A 11 20.35 23.38 14.88
C PRO A 11 19.99 21.96 14.43
N ALA A 12 20.12 21.70 13.14
CA ALA A 12 19.74 20.42 12.57
C ALA A 12 20.48 19.31 13.35
N PRO A 13 19.81 18.22 13.75
CA PRO A 13 20.51 17.05 14.24
C PRO A 13 21.61 16.71 13.24
N GLN A 14 22.83 16.46 13.73
CA GLN A 14 23.87 15.87 12.91
C GLN A 14 23.35 14.47 12.54
N ASP A 15 22.84 14.33 11.32
CA ASP A 15 21.87 13.29 10.97
C ASP A 15 22.55 11.91 11.02
N ALA A 16 22.37 11.23 12.16
CA ALA A 16 23.05 9.97 12.48
C ALA A 16 22.59 8.80 11.61
N VAL A 17 21.56 9.02 10.79
CA VAL A 17 21.02 8.09 9.79
C VAL A 17 21.22 8.74 8.43
N GLY A 18 22.07 8.17 7.58
CA GLY A 18 22.36 8.75 6.27
C GLY A 18 21.16 8.67 5.32
N LEU A 19 21.13 9.55 4.31
CA LEU A 19 20.11 9.54 3.26
C LEU A 19 19.93 8.15 2.60
N ARG A 20 21.02 7.40 2.44
CA ARG A 20 21.01 6.02 1.92
C ARG A 20 20.32 5.06 2.88
N ASP A 21 20.50 5.24 4.18
CA ASP A 21 19.98 4.36 5.23
C ASP A 21 18.48 4.63 5.44
N ARG A 22 18.04 5.90 5.27
CA ARG A 22 16.63 6.28 5.11
C ARG A 22 16.01 5.67 3.85
N ALA A 23 16.67 5.77 2.69
CA ALA A 23 16.18 5.19 1.43
C ALA A 23 16.03 3.66 1.50
N ARG A 24 17.03 2.98 2.05
CA ARG A 24 17.03 1.53 2.30
C ARG A 24 15.97 1.15 3.32
N GLY A 25 15.83 1.92 4.39
CA GLY A 25 14.77 1.75 5.38
C GLY A 25 13.38 1.88 4.77
N ALA A 26 13.16 2.85 3.87
CA ALA A 26 11.87 3.04 3.20
C ALA A 26 11.47 1.83 2.33
N LEU A 27 12.34 1.38 1.41
CA LEU A 27 11.97 0.32 0.47
C LEU A 27 12.08 -1.10 1.07
N LEU A 28 12.97 -1.34 2.03
CA LEU A 28 12.95 -2.60 2.79
C LEU A 28 11.79 -2.62 3.81
N GLY A 29 11.47 -1.48 4.40
CA GLY A 29 10.34 -1.33 5.31
C GLY A 29 8.99 -1.60 4.63
N LEU A 30 8.86 -1.18 3.37
CA LEU A 30 7.76 -1.55 2.48
C LEU A 30 7.65 -3.07 2.34
N ALA A 31 8.69 -3.74 1.84
CA ALA A 31 8.68 -5.18 1.60
C ALA A 31 8.54 -6.03 2.88
N VAL A 32 9.02 -5.53 4.03
CA VAL A 32 8.81 -6.15 5.34
C VAL A 32 7.35 -6.01 5.78
N GLY A 33 6.74 -4.83 5.60
CA GLY A 33 5.34 -4.58 5.95
C GLY A 33 4.37 -5.43 5.11
N ASP A 34 4.51 -5.35 3.79
CA ASP A 34 3.90 -6.22 2.78
C ASP A 34 3.95 -7.70 3.22
N ALA A 35 5.15 -8.27 3.38
CA ALA A 35 5.34 -9.68 3.72
C ALA A 35 4.83 -10.09 5.12
N LEU A 36 4.64 -9.14 6.04
CA LEU A 36 3.98 -9.35 7.34
C LEU A 36 2.45 -9.27 7.25
N GLY A 37 1.95 -8.44 6.33
CA GLY A 37 0.54 -8.14 6.14
C GLY A 37 -0.20 -9.14 5.26
N ALA A 38 0.41 -9.61 4.18
CA ALA A 38 -0.21 -10.51 3.20
C ALA A 38 -0.91 -11.76 3.79
N PRO A 39 -0.42 -12.42 4.85
CA PRO A 39 -1.18 -13.52 5.49
C PRO A 39 -2.50 -13.09 6.13
N ALA A 40 -2.64 -11.81 6.50
CA ALA A 40 -3.79 -11.19 7.16
C ALA A 40 -4.64 -10.32 6.23
N GLU A 41 -4.30 -10.27 4.93
CA GLU A 41 -5.07 -9.64 3.85
C GLU A 41 -6.53 -10.11 3.89
N ASN A 42 -7.47 -9.19 3.64
CA ASN A 42 -8.92 -9.40 3.69
C ASN A 42 -9.51 -9.88 5.05
N MET A 43 -8.70 -10.15 6.07
CA MET A 43 -9.16 -10.65 7.38
C MET A 43 -9.69 -9.53 8.29
N LYS A 44 -10.63 -9.87 9.17
CA LYS A 44 -11.04 -9.01 10.30
C LYS A 44 -10.09 -9.21 11.49
N PRO A 45 -9.88 -8.21 12.37
CA PRO A 45 -9.11 -8.38 13.59
C PRO A 45 -9.56 -9.53 14.50
N SER A 46 -10.83 -9.94 14.44
CA SER A 46 -11.34 -11.13 15.14
C SER A 46 -10.81 -12.44 14.56
N GLU A 47 -10.66 -12.52 13.24
CA GLU A 47 -10.17 -13.70 12.53
C GLU A 47 -8.64 -13.81 12.67
N ILE A 48 -7.93 -12.67 12.60
CA ILE A 48 -6.50 -12.58 12.94
C ILE A 48 -6.27 -13.09 14.37
N ARG A 49 -7.04 -12.60 15.35
CA ARG A 49 -6.95 -13.05 16.75
C ARG A 49 -7.31 -14.52 16.96
N ALA A 50 -8.27 -15.06 16.21
CA ALA A 50 -8.63 -16.47 16.30
C ALA A 50 -7.53 -17.40 15.75
N ARG A 51 -6.72 -16.93 14.78
CA ARG A 51 -5.70 -17.73 14.09
C ARG A 51 -4.29 -17.58 14.67
N TRP A 52 -3.90 -16.37 15.12
CA TRP A 52 -2.55 -16.07 15.59
C TRP A 52 -2.48 -15.22 16.87
N GLY A 53 -3.61 -14.79 17.44
CA GLY A 53 -3.61 -13.79 18.51
C GLY A 53 -3.25 -12.40 17.98
N ARG A 54 -2.19 -11.78 18.49
CA ARG A 54 -1.59 -10.59 17.85
C ARG A 54 -0.46 -11.05 16.95
N ILE A 55 -0.47 -10.66 15.68
CA ILE A 55 0.70 -10.85 14.80
C ILE A 55 1.83 -9.97 15.33
N THR A 56 2.99 -10.58 15.60
CA THR A 56 4.20 -9.95 16.18
C THR A 56 5.48 -10.24 15.38
N GLY A 57 5.32 -10.76 14.16
CA GLY A 57 6.38 -11.23 13.26
C GLY A 57 5.76 -12.10 12.16
N TYR A 58 6.57 -12.71 11.29
CA TYR A 58 6.02 -13.51 10.19
C TYR A 58 5.23 -14.72 10.69
N VAL A 59 4.08 -14.95 10.08
CA VAL A 59 3.17 -16.08 10.33
C VAL A 59 3.03 -17.02 9.13
N ALA A 60 3.88 -16.84 8.12
CA ALA A 60 4.01 -17.70 6.94
C ALA A 60 5.44 -18.26 6.86
N ASP A 61 5.59 -19.53 6.47
CA ASP A 61 6.87 -20.24 6.49
C ASP A 61 7.92 -19.68 5.50
N ARG A 62 7.47 -18.93 4.50
CA ARG A 62 8.29 -18.37 3.41
C ARG A 62 7.82 -16.96 3.06
N PRO A 63 8.05 -15.95 3.93
CA PRO A 63 7.69 -14.57 3.63
C PRO A 63 8.38 -14.07 2.36
N ALA A 64 7.72 -13.14 1.68
CA ALA A 64 8.22 -12.25 0.64
C ALA A 64 7.08 -11.28 0.31
N GLY A 65 7.40 -10.23 -0.44
CA GLY A 65 6.39 -9.29 -0.90
C GLY A 65 5.42 -9.84 -1.95
N THR A 66 4.27 -9.19 -2.05
CA THR A 66 3.19 -9.37 -3.04
C THR A 66 3.45 -8.51 -4.29
N ASP A 67 2.40 -8.13 -5.01
CA ASP A 67 2.44 -7.09 -6.03
C ASP A 67 2.79 -5.69 -5.47
N ASP A 68 2.60 -5.40 -4.17
CA ASP A 68 3.13 -4.19 -3.49
C ASP A 68 4.62 -3.99 -3.78
N THR A 69 5.45 -4.95 -3.39
CA THR A 69 6.90 -4.92 -3.58
C THR A 69 7.28 -4.95 -5.06
N GLU A 70 6.60 -5.76 -5.87
CA GLU A 70 6.92 -5.87 -7.30
C GLU A 70 6.60 -4.56 -8.05
N TYR A 71 5.47 -3.91 -7.76
CA TYR A 71 5.16 -2.59 -8.32
C TYR A 71 6.02 -1.46 -7.72
N ALA A 72 6.42 -1.53 -6.44
CA ALA A 72 7.39 -0.57 -5.88
C ALA A 72 8.76 -0.68 -6.58
N ILE A 73 9.18 -1.88 -6.99
CA ILE A 73 10.37 -2.08 -7.83
C ILE A 73 10.12 -1.49 -9.23
N PHE A 74 8.98 -1.75 -9.87
CA PHE A 74 8.60 -1.16 -11.17
C PHE A 74 8.75 0.37 -11.17
N SER A 75 8.06 1.07 -10.26
CA SER A 75 8.09 2.54 -10.20
C SER A 75 9.48 3.07 -9.83
N GLY A 76 10.23 2.34 -8.99
CA GLY A 76 11.60 2.69 -8.63
C GLY A 76 12.61 2.53 -9.78
N LEU A 77 12.51 1.48 -10.59
CA LEU A 77 13.33 1.31 -11.80
C LEU A 77 13.00 2.37 -12.85
N LEU A 78 11.72 2.74 -12.99
CA LEU A 78 11.27 3.78 -13.90
C LEU A 78 11.79 5.18 -13.49
N LEU A 79 11.74 5.49 -12.20
CA LEU A 79 12.35 6.70 -11.64
C LEU A 79 13.88 6.70 -11.75
N ALA A 80 14.55 5.55 -11.63
CA ALA A 80 15.98 5.44 -11.87
C ALA A 80 16.34 5.67 -13.35
N ARG A 81 15.46 5.29 -14.29
CA ARG A 81 15.62 5.48 -15.75
C ARG A 81 15.37 6.93 -16.19
N HIS A 82 14.37 7.63 -15.65
CA HIS A 82 13.92 8.95 -16.14
C HIS A 82 14.04 10.12 -15.13
N GLY A 83 14.15 9.85 -13.83
CA GLY A 83 14.22 10.87 -12.77
C GLY A 83 13.07 11.88 -12.82
N SER A 84 13.37 13.16 -12.55
CA SER A 84 12.38 14.25 -12.64
C SER A 84 11.83 14.48 -14.06
N ALA A 85 12.46 13.90 -15.10
CA ALA A 85 11.97 13.93 -16.48
C ALA A 85 11.02 12.77 -16.82
N LEU A 86 10.47 12.08 -15.82
CA LEU A 86 9.35 11.14 -15.99
C LEU A 86 8.15 11.84 -16.67
N THR A 87 7.54 11.15 -17.63
CA THR A 87 6.33 11.60 -18.36
C THR A 87 5.33 10.44 -18.43
N GLN A 88 4.06 10.76 -18.69
CA GLN A 88 3.02 9.73 -18.87
C GLN A 88 3.40 8.73 -19.97
N ALA A 89 3.99 9.19 -21.08
CA ALA A 89 4.44 8.33 -22.16
C ALA A 89 5.60 7.39 -21.74
N HIS A 90 6.47 7.80 -20.81
CA HIS A 90 7.48 6.91 -20.22
C HIS A 90 6.85 5.81 -19.35
N VAL A 91 5.78 6.14 -18.61
CA VAL A 91 5.03 5.18 -17.78
C VAL A 91 4.25 4.22 -18.67
N GLU A 92 3.49 4.72 -19.65
CA GLU A 92 2.71 3.92 -20.59
C GLU A 92 3.61 2.96 -21.40
N ALA A 93 4.74 3.45 -21.90
CA ALA A 93 5.73 2.61 -22.57
C ALA A 93 6.31 1.53 -21.64
N ALA A 94 6.51 1.81 -20.34
CA ALA A 94 6.98 0.80 -19.38
C ALA A 94 5.88 -0.20 -18.98
N TRP A 95 4.61 0.21 -18.93
CA TRP A 95 3.49 -0.71 -18.80
C TRP A 95 3.45 -1.68 -20.00
N HIS A 96 3.61 -1.21 -21.23
CA HIS A 96 3.76 -2.09 -22.40
C HIS A 96 5.03 -2.96 -22.33
N GLU A 97 6.20 -2.35 -22.16
CA GLU A 97 7.52 -3.02 -22.15
C GLU A 97 7.63 -4.10 -21.07
N TRP A 98 7.05 -3.88 -19.87
CA TRP A 98 7.27 -4.74 -18.70
C TRP A 98 6.04 -5.51 -18.22
N ILE A 99 4.83 -5.19 -18.67
CA ILE A 99 3.58 -5.77 -18.16
C ILE A 99 2.65 -6.25 -19.30
N ALA A 100 2.18 -5.34 -20.15
CA ALA A 100 1.01 -5.60 -21.00
C ALA A 100 1.29 -6.51 -22.21
N ASP A 101 2.47 -6.35 -22.81
CA ASP A 101 2.87 -7.05 -24.05
C ASP A 101 3.76 -8.28 -23.76
N ARG A 102 3.83 -8.70 -22.49
CA ARG A 102 4.51 -9.93 -22.05
C ARG A 102 3.57 -11.13 -22.21
N GLU A 103 4.13 -12.31 -22.48
CA GLU A 103 3.38 -13.56 -22.35
C GLU A 103 2.94 -13.73 -20.88
N GLU A 104 1.63 -13.87 -20.66
CA GLU A 104 1.09 -13.99 -19.31
C GLU A 104 1.39 -15.35 -18.69
N GLY A 105 2.45 -15.36 -17.87
CA GLY A 105 2.29 -15.95 -16.54
C GLY A 105 1.04 -15.34 -15.87
N PRO A 106 0.28 -16.10 -15.06
CA PRO A 106 -1.15 -15.85 -14.77
C PRO A 106 -1.51 -14.65 -13.86
N PHE A 107 -0.71 -13.56 -13.88
CA PHE A 107 -0.94 -12.25 -13.27
C PHE A 107 -1.55 -12.33 -11.85
N ARG A 108 -0.91 -13.12 -10.98
CA ARG A 108 -1.44 -13.51 -9.67
C ARG A 108 -1.01 -12.52 -8.59
N GLY A 109 -1.97 -12.03 -7.80
CA GLY A 109 -1.81 -10.90 -6.89
C GLY A 109 -2.66 -9.74 -7.43
N ALA A 110 -2.10 -9.03 -8.40
CA ALA A 110 -2.68 -7.92 -9.18
C ALA A 110 -4.07 -7.42 -8.74
N GLY A 111 -4.09 -6.22 -8.16
CA GLY A 111 -5.30 -5.43 -7.89
C GLY A 111 -6.29 -5.31 -9.06
N PHE A 112 -7.53 -4.93 -8.76
CA PHE A 112 -8.57 -4.76 -9.79
C PHE A 112 -8.29 -3.62 -10.76
N SER A 113 -7.54 -2.59 -10.33
CA SER A 113 -7.14 -1.46 -11.17
C SER A 113 -6.04 -1.82 -12.15
N GLU A 114 -5.02 -2.53 -11.70
CA GLU A 114 -3.92 -3.05 -12.51
C GLU A 114 -4.47 -3.90 -13.67
N ARG A 115 -5.43 -4.79 -13.37
CA ARG A 115 -6.14 -5.59 -14.38
C ARG A 115 -7.06 -4.76 -15.28
N GLY A 116 -7.73 -3.74 -14.75
CA GLY A 116 -8.56 -2.81 -15.54
C GLY A 116 -7.75 -1.97 -16.53
N THR A 117 -6.59 -1.48 -16.07
CA THR A 117 -5.60 -0.75 -16.86
C THR A 117 -5.06 -1.62 -17.98
N LEU A 118 -4.65 -2.84 -17.64
CA LEU A 118 -4.08 -3.83 -18.55
C LEU A 118 -5.04 -4.20 -19.69
N GLU A 119 -6.31 -4.45 -19.36
CA GLU A 119 -7.35 -4.71 -20.37
C GLU A 119 -7.60 -3.49 -21.27
N ASN A 120 -7.54 -2.27 -20.74
CA ASN A 120 -7.67 -1.04 -21.55
C ASN A 120 -6.47 -0.84 -22.48
N LEU A 121 -5.23 -1.00 -22.00
CA LEU A 121 -4.01 -0.88 -22.81
C LEU A 121 -3.98 -1.92 -23.95
N ARG A 122 -4.36 -3.18 -23.68
CA ARG A 122 -4.47 -4.23 -24.71
C ARG A 122 -5.54 -3.98 -25.77
N ARG A 123 -6.52 -3.13 -25.47
CA ARG A 123 -7.52 -2.62 -26.44
C ARG A 123 -7.04 -1.39 -27.22
N GLY A 124 -5.81 -0.93 -27.00
CA GLY A 124 -5.25 0.27 -27.62
C GLY A 124 -5.71 1.58 -26.99
N LEU A 125 -6.23 1.56 -25.75
CA LEU A 125 -6.62 2.76 -25.02
C LEU A 125 -5.42 3.33 -24.26
N ALA A 126 -4.72 4.28 -24.88
CA ALA A 126 -3.61 5.03 -24.29
C ALA A 126 -4.04 5.85 -23.05
N ALA A 127 -3.07 6.29 -22.24
CA ALA A 127 -3.35 7.09 -21.07
C ALA A 127 -3.81 8.53 -21.43
N PRO A 128 -4.68 9.17 -20.62
CA PRO A 128 -5.23 8.68 -19.35
C PRO A 128 -6.46 7.75 -19.50
N ILE A 129 -6.91 7.44 -20.73
CA ILE A 129 -8.10 6.60 -20.95
C ILE A 129 -7.84 5.16 -20.44
N SER A 130 -6.58 4.70 -20.47
CA SER A 130 -6.14 3.46 -19.81
C SER A 130 -6.61 3.34 -18.35
N ALA A 131 -6.58 4.43 -17.58
CA ALA A 131 -7.00 4.49 -16.17
C ALA A 131 -8.52 4.48 -15.97
N GLN A 132 -9.33 4.60 -17.03
CA GLN A 132 -10.78 4.76 -16.92
C GLN A 132 -11.51 3.41 -16.80
N HIS A 133 -11.37 2.80 -15.61
CA HIS A 133 -12.03 1.56 -15.22
C HIS A 133 -12.67 1.66 -13.82
N ARG A 134 -13.49 0.66 -13.46
CA ARG A 134 -14.39 0.71 -12.30
C ARG A 134 -13.70 0.84 -10.92
N HIS A 135 -12.42 0.54 -10.84
CA HIS A 135 -11.64 0.48 -9.59
C HIS A 135 -10.58 1.58 -9.42
N ALA A 136 -10.43 2.50 -10.38
CA ALA A 136 -9.30 3.46 -10.48
C ALA A 136 -9.06 4.39 -9.26
N TRP A 137 -9.97 4.36 -8.29
CA TRP A 137 -9.88 4.98 -6.96
C TRP A 137 -9.06 4.17 -5.94
N SER A 138 -8.49 3.02 -6.32
CA SER A 138 -7.80 2.08 -5.43
C SER A 138 -6.40 2.51 -4.98
N ASP A 139 -5.86 1.79 -4.01
CA ASP A 139 -4.52 1.93 -3.43
C ASP A 139 -3.38 1.28 -4.23
N GLY A 140 -3.65 0.66 -5.38
CA GLY A 140 -2.60 0.09 -6.27
C GLY A 140 -1.49 1.09 -6.68
N LEU A 141 -1.77 2.40 -6.65
CA LEU A 141 -0.74 3.45 -6.76
C LEU A 141 -0.08 3.80 -5.41
N ALA A 142 -0.82 3.73 -4.31
CA ALA A 142 -0.34 4.04 -2.97
C ALA A 142 0.68 3.03 -2.46
N MET A 143 0.47 1.72 -2.69
CA MET A 143 1.46 0.67 -2.38
C MET A 143 2.83 0.98 -3.02
N ARG A 144 2.84 1.36 -4.30
CA ARG A 144 4.06 1.67 -5.07
C ARG A 144 4.54 3.12 -5.00
N ALA A 145 3.98 3.94 -4.12
CA ALA A 145 4.30 5.36 -4.07
C ALA A 145 5.63 5.69 -3.35
N ALA A 146 6.12 4.85 -2.45
CA ALA A 146 7.34 5.13 -1.66
C ALA A 146 8.62 5.45 -2.48
N PRO A 147 8.93 4.76 -3.60
CA PRO A 147 10.01 5.13 -4.53
C PRO A 147 10.01 6.60 -4.95
N HIS A 148 8.84 7.18 -5.20
CA HIS A 148 8.69 8.59 -5.57
C HIS A 148 9.17 9.51 -4.44
N GLY A 149 8.84 9.17 -3.18
CA GLY A 149 9.32 9.89 -2.01
C GLY A 149 10.82 9.72 -1.74
N VAL A 150 11.38 8.54 -2.01
CA VAL A 150 12.83 8.27 -1.92
C VAL A 150 13.62 9.10 -2.95
N PHE A 151 13.16 9.15 -4.20
CA PHE A 151 13.77 9.97 -5.25
C PHE A 151 13.62 11.48 -4.99
N ALA A 152 12.45 11.90 -4.51
CA ALA A 152 12.12 13.28 -4.20
C ALA A 152 12.30 13.60 -2.71
N ALA A 153 13.31 13.03 -2.05
CA ALA A 153 13.68 13.33 -0.67
C ALA A 153 13.78 14.85 -0.43
N GLY A 154 13.12 15.34 0.62
CA GLY A 154 13.01 16.77 0.94
C GLY A 154 12.14 17.60 0.00
N ARG A 155 11.49 16.99 -1.01
CA ARG A 155 10.69 17.67 -2.04
C ARG A 155 9.27 17.08 -2.18
N PRO A 156 8.39 17.13 -1.15
CA PRO A 156 7.07 16.46 -1.17
C PRO A 156 6.18 16.78 -2.37
N ALA A 157 6.18 18.03 -2.86
CA ALA A 157 5.40 18.43 -4.04
C ALA A 157 5.93 17.80 -5.35
N GLU A 158 7.23 17.53 -5.46
CA GLU A 158 7.80 16.80 -6.60
C GLU A 158 7.49 15.31 -6.50
N ALA A 159 7.53 14.74 -5.29
CA ALA A 159 7.12 13.35 -5.04
C ALA A 159 5.67 13.11 -5.50
N ALA A 160 4.76 14.00 -5.10
CA ALA A 160 3.36 13.97 -5.51
C ALA A 160 3.15 14.27 -7.02
N ARG A 161 3.99 15.10 -7.66
CA ARG A 161 3.94 15.28 -9.11
C ARG A 161 4.32 14.00 -9.85
N LEU A 162 5.41 13.34 -9.43
CA LEU A 162 5.89 12.13 -10.07
C LEU A 162 4.93 10.95 -9.85
N ALA A 163 4.42 10.78 -8.63
CA ALA A 163 3.41 9.76 -8.33
C ALA A 163 2.11 9.95 -9.14
N ALA A 164 1.68 11.19 -9.39
CA ALA A 164 0.53 11.44 -10.26
C ALA A 164 0.77 11.14 -11.74
N ILE A 165 2.04 11.13 -12.19
CA ILE A 165 2.41 10.76 -13.57
C ILE A 165 2.46 9.24 -13.74
N ASP A 166 2.91 8.47 -12.74
CA ASP A 166 2.70 7.01 -12.66
C ASP A 166 1.19 6.71 -12.62
N GLY A 167 0.47 7.38 -11.71
CA GLY A 167 -0.95 7.24 -11.50
C GLY A 167 -1.80 7.46 -12.75
N SER A 168 -1.49 8.46 -13.58
CA SER A 168 -2.33 8.80 -14.74
C SER A 168 -2.42 7.73 -15.83
N VAL A 169 -1.63 6.65 -15.75
CA VAL A 169 -1.78 5.47 -16.62
C VAL A 169 -2.78 4.45 -16.06
N SER A 170 -3.05 4.43 -14.75
CA SER A 170 -3.77 3.31 -14.09
C SER A 170 -4.81 3.68 -13.02
N HIS A 171 -4.83 4.93 -12.57
CA HIS A 171 -5.66 5.40 -11.46
C HIS A 171 -6.23 6.80 -11.76
N GLU A 172 -7.37 7.13 -11.16
CA GLU A 172 -7.99 8.46 -11.24
C GLU A 172 -8.51 8.89 -9.85
N GLY A 173 -8.60 10.20 -9.63
CA GLY A 173 -9.18 10.77 -8.41
C GLY A 173 -8.48 10.29 -7.13
N GLU A 174 -9.24 9.62 -6.25
CA GLU A 174 -8.74 9.16 -4.94
C GLU A 174 -7.54 8.22 -5.02
N GLY A 175 -7.40 7.41 -6.08
CA GLY A 175 -6.25 6.54 -6.26
C GLY A 175 -4.96 7.34 -6.50
N ILE A 176 -5.06 8.40 -7.31
CA ILE A 176 -3.98 9.39 -7.46
C ILE A 176 -3.72 10.11 -6.13
N TYR A 177 -4.75 10.59 -5.44
CA TYR A 177 -4.58 11.31 -4.17
C TYR A 177 -3.92 10.44 -3.08
N GLY A 178 -4.23 9.15 -3.01
CA GLY A 178 -3.57 8.20 -2.13
C GLY A 178 -2.08 8.06 -2.43
N GLY A 179 -1.72 7.82 -3.69
CA GLY A 179 -0.32 7.77 -4.13
C GLY A 179 0.44 9.07 -3.88
N GLN A 180 -0.19 10.22 -4.11
CA GLN A 180 0.39 11.53 -3.81
C GLN A 180 0.67 11.72 -2.31
N ALA A 181 -0.28 11.38 -1.44
CA ALA A 181 -0.12 11.48 0.00
C ALA A 181 1.04 10.61 0.52
N VAL A 182 1.14 9.35 0.07
CA VAL A 182 2.24 8.45 0.44
C VAL A 182 3.59 8.97 -0.05
N ALA A 183 3.69 9.35 -1.33
CA ALA A 183 4.92 9.88 -1.91
C ALA A 183 5.42 11.14 -1.18
N ALA A 184 4.50 12.08 -0.87
CA ALA A 184 4.81 13.31 -0.14
C ALA A 184 5.19 13.06 1.33
N GLY A 185 4.55 12.11 2.01
CA GLY A 185 4.93 11.69 3.36
C GLY A 185 6.32 11.08 3.41
N VAL A 186 6.61 10.10 2.53
CA VAL A 186 7.93 9.47 2.44
C VAL A 186 9.01 10.51 2.10
N ALA A 187 8.75 11.45 1.16
CA ALA A 187 9.67 12.54 0.84
C ALA A 187 10.04 13.42 2.04
N ALA A 188 9.10 13.69 2.95
CA ALA A 188 9.35 14.43 4.17
C ALA A 188 10.13 13.61 5.21
N ALA A 189 9.76 12.33 5.41
CA ALA A 189 10.44 11.42 6.34
C ALA A 189 11.91 11.19 5.93
N MET A 190 12.16 11.07 4.63
CA MET A 190 13.50 11.01 4.01
C MET A 190 14.40 12.22 4.31
N ALA A 191 13.82 13.35 4.74
CA ALA A 191 14.54 14.56 5.14
C ALA A 191 14.56 14.77 6.67
N GLY A 192 14.28 13.73 7.47
CA GLY A 192 14.30 13.81 8.93
C GLY A 192 13.15 14.60 9.55
N ALA A 193 12.06 14.84 8.80
CA ALA A 193 10.88 15.52 9.32
C ALA A 193 10.21 14.69 10.44
N SER A 194 9.62 15.39 11.43
CA SER A 194 8.85 14.73 12.50
C SER A 194 7.56 14.10 11.98
N THR A 195 7.02 13.13 12.71
CA THR A 195 5.75 12.42 12.43
C THR A 195 4.63 13.38 12.02
N VAL A 196 4.49 14.51 12.71
CA VAL A 196 3.49 15.56 12.42
C VAL A 196 3.77 16.29 11.10
N ALA A 197 5.04 16.57 10.78
CA ALA A 197 5.43 17.24 9.54
C ALA A 197 5.36 16.30 8.31
N VAL A 198 5.64 15.01 8.50
CA VAL A 198 5.39 13.95 7.50
C VAL A 198 3.92 13.88 7.14
N VAL A 199 3.06 13.81 8.15
CA VAL A 199 1.59 13.85 8.02
C VAL A 199 1.10 15.13 7.35
N ALA A 200 1.62 16.29 7.74
CA ALA A 200 1.24 17.57 7.14
C ALA A 200 1.65 17.66 5.66
N SER A 201 2.80 17.08 5.29
CA SER A 201 3.28 17.02 3.91
C SER A 201 2.37 16.16 3.02
N ALA A 202 1.87 15.03 3.55
CA ALA A 202 0.90 14.18 2.86
C ALA A 202 -0.46 14.86 2.65
N LEU A 203 -0.94 15.61 3.65
CA LEU A 203 -2.19 16.38 3.54
C LEU A 203 -2.06 17.59 2.60
N ALA A 204 -0.88 18.21 2.50
CA ALA A 204 -0.66 19.42 1.71
C ALA A 204 -0.65 19.21 0.18
N VAL A 205 -0.68 17.97 -0.31
CA VAL A 205 -0.65 17.62 -1.74
C VAL A 205 -1.97 17.06 -2.27
N VAL A 206 -2.97 16.83 -1.41
CA VAL A 206 -4.30 16.30 -1.77
C VAL A 206 -5.38 17.38 -1.62
N PRO A 207 -6.51 17.32 -2.36
CA PRO A 207 -7.62 18.26 -2.16
C PRO A 207 -8.22 18.14 -0.75
N ASP A 208 -8.49 19.25 -0.08
CA ASP A 208 -9.06 19.27 1.28
C ASP A 208 -10.46 18.62 1.37
N ASP A 209 -11.20 18.62 0.26
CA ASP A 209 -12.50 17.99 0.08
C ASP A 209 -12.45 16.59 -0.58
N SER A 210 -11.25 16.02 -0.75
CA SER A 210 -11.09 14.59 -1.08
C SER A 210 -11.53 13.68 0.06
N TRP A 211 -11.87 12.44 -0.27
CA TRP A 211 -12.11 11.39 0.71
C TRP A 211 -10.81 11.02 1.42
N THR A 212 -9.68 10.95 0.69
CA THR A 212 -8.33 10.73 1.23
C THR A 212 -7.98 11.72 2.34
N ALA A 213 -8.16 13.03 2.12
CA ALA A 213 -7.91 14.06 3.14
C ALA A 213 -8.82 13.91 4.37
N ARG A 214 -10.12 13.61 4.17
CA ARG A 214 -11.06 13.35 5.28
C ARG A 214 -10.66 12.13 6.10
N CYS A 215 -10.29 11.04 5.46
CA CYS A 215 -9.91 9.80 6.15
C CYS A 215 -8.58 9.93 6.88
N LEU A 216 -7.57 10.58 6.28
CA LEU A 216 -6.32 10.94 6.96
C LEU A 216 -6.61 11.74 8.24
N ARG A 217 -7.37 12.84 8.14
CA ARG A 217 -7.76 13.67 9.29
C ARG A 217 -8.51 12.86 10.37
N ARG A 218 -9.37 11.91 10.00
CA ARG A 218 -10.06 10.98 10.91
C ARG A 218 -9.09 10.01 11.62
N ALA A 219 -8.19 9.38 10.88
CA ALA A 219 -7.20 8.44 11.41
C ALA A 219 -6.27 9.11 12.43
N LEU A 220 -5.74 10.28 12.08
CA LEU A 220 -4.83 11.07 12.92
C LEU A 220 -5.51 11.54 14.21
N THR A 221 -6.78 11.95 14.11
CA THR A 221 -7.61 12.30 15.29
C THR A 221 -7.82 11.08 16.21
N ALA A 222 -7.77 9.86 15.69
CA ALA A 222 -7.94 8.62 16.45
C ALA A 222 -6.62 7.95 16.90
N ALA A 223 -5.47 8.30 16.30
CA ALA A 223 -4.18 7.65 16.53
C ALA A 223 -3.78 7.57 18.02
N HIS A 224 -3.98 8.65 18.78
CA HIS A 224 -3.71 8.71 20.23
C HIS A 224 -4.59 7.77 21.08
N ARG A 225 -5.55 7.07 20.48
CA ARG A 225 -6.44 6.08 21.12
C ARG A 225 -6.15 4.65 20.64
N GLY A 226 -5.08 4.47 19.87
CA GLY A 226 -4.54 3.19 19.42
C GLY A 226 -5.28 2.52 18.27
N GLU A 227 -4.72 1.38 17.86
CA GLU A 227 -5.14 0.52 16.74
C GLU A 227 -6.66 0.40 16.52
N ARG A 228 -7.42 0.02 17.56
CA ARG A 228 -8.87 -0.16 17.44
C ARG A 228 -9.60 1.15 17.12
N ALA A 229 -9.11 2.29 17.62
CA ALA A 229 -9.73 3.58 17.39
C ALA A 229 -9.45 4.09 15.98
N VAL A 230 -8.22 3.97 15.48
CA VAL A 230 -7.91 4.16 14.05
C VAL A 230 -8.80 3.24 13.21
N ARG A 231 -8.90 1.97 13.62
CA ARG A 231 -9.79 0.92 13.12
C ARG A 231 -11.20 1.44 12.83
N SER A 232 -11.88 1.87 13.88
CA SER A 232 -13.26 2.38 13.82
C SER A 232 -13.39 3.80 13.24
N ALA A 233 -12.31 4.59 13.23
CA ALA A 233 -12.34 5.96 12.72
C ALA A 233 -12.27 6.02 11.19
N VAL A 234 -11.66 5.04 10.52
CA VAL A 234 -11.51 5.03 9.05
C VAL A 234 -12.52 4.09 8.37
N VAL A 235 -12.50 2.80 8.73
CA VAL A 235 -13.05 1.71 7.89
C VAL A 235 -14.54 1.82 7.65
N ILE A 236 -14.97 1.67 6.38
CA ILE A 236 -16.39 1.60 6.03
C ILE A 236 -16.93 0.19 6.32
N GLY A 237 -17.58 0.05 7.47
CA GLY A 237 -18.31 -1.16 7.84
C GLY A 237 -19.39 -1.51 6.81
N GLY A 238 -19.29 -2.71 6.22
CA GLY A 238 -20.23 -3.20 5.21
C GLY A 238 -19.78 -3.00 3.75
N TYR A 239 -18.70 -2.26 3.49
CA TYR A 239 -18.09 -2.23 2.15
C TYR A 239 -17.19 -3.48 1.98
N PRO A 240 -17.40 -4.32 0.95
CA PRO A 240 -16.75 -5.63 0.87
C PRO A 240 -15.26 -5.51 0.55
N TRP A 241 -14.89 -4.64 -0.39
CA TRP A 241 -13.50 -4.49 -0.83
C TRP A 241 -12.66 -3.71 0.19
N THR A 242 -11.36 -3.97 0.16
CA THR A 242 -10.36 -3.44 1.09
C THR A 242 -9.43 -2.42 0.43
N ASP A 243 -9.26 -2.55 -0.89
CA ASP A 243 -8.44 -1.79 -1.87
C ASP A 243 -8.81 -0.30 -2.04
N LEU A 244 -9.32 0.35 -0.99
CA LEU A 244 -9.72 1.75 -1.00
C LEU A 244 -8.54 2.65 -0.63
N ALA A 245 -7.98 3.41 -1.58
CA ALA A 245 -6.93 4.39 -1.27
C ALA A 245 -7.27 5.35 -0.10
N PRO A 246 -8.50 5.90 0.02
CA PRO A 246 -8.86 6.70 1.19
C PRO A 246 -8.87 5.93 2.51
N GLU A 247 -9.08 4.60 2.48
CA GLU A 247 -9.06 3.75 3.66
C GLU A 247 -7.62 3.30 3.98
N ALA A 248 -6.94 2.61 3.06
CA ALA A 248 -5.61 2.04 3.30
C ALA A 248 -4.56 3.10 3.64
N VAL A 249 -4.50 4.22 2.89
CA VAL A 249 -3.56 5.31 3.19
C VAL A 249 -3.84 5.90 4.57
N ALA A 250 -5.11 6.07 4.95
CA ALA A 250 -5.45 6.58 6.26
C ALA A 250 -5.18 5.57 7.40
N LEU A 251 -5.35 4.27 7.17
CA LEU A 251 -4.94 3.23 8.11
C LEU A 251 -3.41 3.23 8.31
N ALA A 252 -2.64 3.27 7.24
CA ALA A 252 -1.17 3.28 7.28
C ALA A 252 -0.61 4.52 8.00
N PHE A 253 -1.06 5.72 7.62
CA PHE A 253 -0.68 6.96 8.32
C PHE A 253 -1.21 7.01 9.75
N GLY A 254 -2.36 6.39 10.04
CA GLY A 254 -2.91 6.25 11.39
C GLY A 254 -2.06 5.34 12.29
N ALA A 255 -1.56 4.22 11.74
CA ALA A 255 -0.64 3.32 12.42
C ALA A 255 0.72 3.98 12.67
N TYR A 256 1.30 4.61 11.63
CA TYR A 256 2.52 5.40 11.73
C TYR A 256 2.41 6.51 12.78
N ALA A 257 1.30 7.25 12.84
CA ALA A 257 1.08 8.29 13.83
C ALA A 257 0.81 7.74 15.24
N ALA A 258 0.18 6.57 15.38
CA ALA A 258 -0.06 5.93 16.68
C ALA A 258 1.24 5.41 17.33
N ALA A 259 2.23 5.03 16.50
CA ALA A 259 3.55 4.57 16.92
C ALA A 259 4.61 5.71 17.03
N ASP A 260 4.22 6.98 16.83
CA ASP A 260 5.14 8.12 16.62
C ASP A 260 6.29 7.79 15.64
N GLY A 261 5.98 7.07 14.57
CA GLY A 261 6.94 6.63 13.57
C GLY A 261 8.01 5.65 14.08
N ASP A 262 7.81 4.93 15.18
CA ASP A 262 8.55 3.68 15.42
C ASP A 262 8.25 2.67 14.31
N PHE A 263 9.24 1.86 13.92
CA PHE A 263 9.10 0.91 12.82
C PHE A 263 8.29 -0.33 13.21
N THR A 264 8.57 -0.92 14.37
CA THR A 264 7.96 -2.18 14.81
C THR A 264 6.50 -1.96 15.17
N ASP A 265 6.21 -0.92 15.96
CA ASP A 265 4.84 -0.62 16.37
C ASP A 265 3.98 -0.10 15.22
N ALA A 266 4.52 0.67 14.25
CA ALA A 266 3.74 1.11 13.10
C ALA A 266 3.32 -0.06 12.21
N VAL A 267 4.27 -0.93 11.84
CA VAL A 267 4.00 -2.08 10.97
C VAL A 267 3.06 -3.07 11.65
N LEU A 268 3.31 -3.46 12.91
CA LEU A 268 2.42 -4.39 13.62
C LEU A 268 1.04 -3.79 13.90
N THR A 269 0.92 -2.47 14.09
CA THR A 269 -0.38 -1.80 14.20
C THR A 269 -1.17 -1.85 12.89
N ALA A 270 -0.51 -1.65 11.74
CA ALA A 270 -1.15 -1.78 10.44
C ALA A 270 -1.68 -3.20 10.20
N VAL A 271 -0.81 -4.21 10.28
CA VAL A 271 -1.17 -5.62 10.06
C VAL A 271 -2.34 -6.09 10.92
N ASN A 272 -2.36 -5.74 12.22
CA ASN A 272 -3.40 -6.20 13.14
C ASN A 272 -4.75 -5.47 12.99
N MET A 273 -4.83 -4.38 12.20
CA MET A 273 -6.12 -3.80 11.80
C MET A 273 -6.86 -4.64 10.74
N GLY A 274 -6.14 -5.53 10.03
CA GLY A 274 -6.68 -6.29 8.90
C GLY A 274 -7.19 -5.37 7.77
N ARG A 275 -8.12 -5.86 6.95
CA ARG A 275 -8.46 -5.26 5.63
C ARG A 275 -7.27 -5.46 4.69
N ASP A 276 -6.80 -4.40 4.04
CA ASP A 276 -5.62 -4.40 3.16
C ASP A 276 -4.34 -4.44 4.02
N ALA A 277 -4.07 -5.59 4.62
CA ALA A 277 -3.11 -5.72 5.73
C ALA A 277 -1.66 -5.63 5.26
N ASP A 278 -1.37 -6.10 4.05
CA ASP A 278 -0.17 -5.86 3.24
C ASP A 278 -0.05 -4.38 2.89
N THR A 279 -0.93 -3.83 2.04
CA THR A 279 -0.85 -2.43 1.58
C THR A 279 -0.69 -1.44 2.73
N THR A 280 -1.48 -1.60 3.80
CA THR A 280 -1.40 -0.70 4.96
C THR A 280 -0.10 -0.83 5.74
N ALA A 281 0.45 -2.04 5.84
CA ALA A 281 1.72 -2.29 6.52
C ALA A 281 2.93 -1.90 5.65
N ALA A 282 2.85 -2.10 4.34
CA ALA A 282 3.85 -1.67 3.35
C ALA A 282 4.01 -0.14 3.37
N VAL A 283 2.91 0.61 3.32
CA VAL A 283 2.92 2.07 3.42
C VAL A 283 3.38 2.54 4.81
N ALA A 284 2.93 1.92 5.90
CA ALA A 284 3.37 2.27 7.26
C ALA A 284 4.87 1.99 7.47
N GLY A 285 5.35 0.85 6.98
CA GLY A 285 6.76 0.45 7.00
C GLY A 285 7.64 1.34 6.14
N ALA A 286 7.16 1.83 4.99
CA ALA A 286 7.86 2.81 4.17
C ALA A 286 8.03 4.16 4.90
N LEU A 287 6.97 4.65 5.56
CA LEU A 287 7.00 5.90 6.32
C LEU A 287 7.93 5.80 7.55
N ALA A 288 7.78 4.75 8.36
CA ALA A 288 8.63 4.54 9.53
C ALA A 288 10.08 4.21 9.16
N GLY A 289 10.30 3.43 8.11
CA GLY A 289 11.62 3.10 7.58
C GLY A 289 12.37 4.32 7.03
N ALA A 290 11.69 5.25 6.36
CA ALA A 290 12.26 6.55 5.98
C ALA A 290 12.56 7.44 7.20
N THR A 291 11.71 7.38 8.23
CA THR A 291 11.82 8.18 9.47
C THR A 291 13.00 7.73 10.34
N ARG A 292 13.21 6.42 10.48
CA ARG A 292 14.17 5.80 11.42
C ARG A 292 15.40 5.18 10.76
N GLY A 293 15.35 4.91 9.46
CA GLY A 293 16.40 4.23 8.70
C GLY A 293 16.38 2.70 8.83
N VAL A 294 17.14 2.04 7.96
CA VAL A 294 17.20 0.58 7.84
C VAL A 294 17.55 -0.15 9.14
N HIS A 295 18.29 0.50 10.05
CA HIS A 295 18.69 -0.07 11.35
C HIS A 295 17.54 -0.22 12.36
N ALA A 296 16.38 0.39 12.11
CA ALA A 296 15.18 0.21 12.94
C ALA A 296 14.33 -1.01 12.53
N ILE A 297 14.66 -1.64 11.40
CA ILE A 297 14.01 -2.87 10.94
C ILE A 297 14.65 -4.05 11.73
N PRO A 298 13.87 -4.89 12.42
CA PRO A 298 14.40 -6.07 13.10
C PRO A 298 15.18 -6.96 12.11
N ALA A 299 16.39 -7.39 12.48
CA ALA A 299 17.26 -8.16 11.58
C ALA A 299 16.58 -9.43 11.04
N ALA A 300 15.89 -10.19 11.92
CA ALA A 300 15.12 -11.37 11.52
C ALA A 300 13.92 -11.08 10.58
N TRP A 301 13.54 -9.80 10.39
CA TRP A 301 12.60 -9.38 9.35
C TRP A 301 13.33 -8.97 8.08
N ALA A 302 14.36 -8.14 8.20
CA ALA A 302 15.23 -7.71 7.10
C ALA A 302 15.84 -8.88 6.32
N ASP A 303 16.42 -9.86 7.03
CA ASP A 303 17.14 -11.01 6.48
C ASP A 303 16.21 -12.03 5.77
N ALA A 304 14.89 -11.94 5.99
CA ALA A 304 13.91 -12.82 5.38
C ALA A 304 13.38 -12.29 4.02
N ILE A 305 13.56 -11.00 3.74
CA ILE A 305 13.22 -10.41 2.45
C ILE A 305 14.34 -10.74 1.46
N GLY A 306 14.04 -11.67 0.56
CA GLY A 306 14.86 -11.94 -0.62
C GLY A 306 14.44 -11.11 -1.83
N PRO A 307 15.07 -11.34 -3.01
CA PRO A 307 14.65 -10.72 -4.26
C PRO A 307 13.19 -11.01 -4.61
N ALA A 308 12.57 -10.10 -5.35
CA ALA A 308 11.20 -10.24 -5.83
C ALA A 308 11.02 -11.54 -6.64
N ARG A 309 9.86 -12.18 -6.49
CA ARG A 309 9.60 -13.51 -7.04
C ARG A 309 9.10 -13.47 -8.48
N GLY A 310 8.55 -12.35 -8.92
CA GLY A 310 7.87 -12.22 -10.21
C GLY A 310 6.50 -12.88 -10.23
N SER A 311 5.79 -12.82 -9.08
CA SER A 311 4.51 -13.49 -8.84
C SER A 311 3.38 -12.84 -9.63
N CYS A 312 3.39 -11.51 -9.64
CA CYS A 312 2.47 -10.64 -10.36
C CYS A 312 3.16 -10.04 -11.59
N LEU A 313 4.40 -9.55 -11.41
CA LEU A 313 5.21 -8.94 -12.47
C LEU A 313 6.46 -9.80 -12.73
N PRO A 314 6.42 -10.80 -13.63
CA PRO A 314 7.56 -11.67 -13.94
C PRO A 314 8.84 -10.92 -14.33
N THR A 315 8.71 -9.69 -14.83
CA THR A 315 9.79 -8.78 -15.20
C THR A 315 10.53 -8.16 -14.00
N MET A 316 9.96 -8.22 -12.80
CA MET A 316 10.58 -7.77 -11.55
C MET A 316 11.34 -8.90 -10.85
N ALA A 317 11.26 -10.15 -11.34
CA ALA A 317 11.90 -11.31 -10.74
C ALA A 317 13.43 -11.11 -10.59
N GLY A 318 13.94 -11.37 -9.39
CA GLY A 318 15.37 -11.27 -9.08
C GLY A 318 15.88 -9.86 -8.75
N HIS A 319 15.08 -8.81 -8.89
CA HIS A 319 15.43 -7.47 -8.38
C HIS A 319 15.22 -7.38 -6.87
N HIS A 320 16.06 -6.60 -6.17
CA HIS A 320 15.94 -6.39 -4.73
C HIS A 320 15.66 -4.91 -4.35
N VAL A 321 14.77 -4.69 -3.40
CA VAL A 321 14.35 -3.33 -2.96
C VAL A 321 15.51 -2.45 -2.46
N LEU A 322 16.55 -3.05 -1.87
CA LEU A 322 17.77 -2.31 -1.46
C LEU A 322 18.62 -1.84 -2.65
N GLU A 323 18.58 -2.53 -3.79
CA GLU A 323 19.27 -2.12 -5.02
C GLU A 323 18.55 -0.92 -5.65
N VAL A 324 17.23 -0.97 -5.67
CA VAL A 324 16.36 0.15 -6.10
C VAL A 324 16.60 1.37 -5.20
N ALA A 325 16.67 1.21 -3.87
CA ALA A 325 17.00 2.31 -2.95
C ALA A 325 18.37 2.93 -3.25
N ASP A 326 19.38 2.11 -3.52
CA ASP A 326 20.73 2.57 -3.89
C ASP A 326 20.80 3.17 -5.30
N LEU A 327 19.93 2.78 -6.23
CA LEU A 327 19.76 3.40 -7.56
C LEU A 327 19.11 4.78 -7.44
N LEU A 328 17.97 4.90 -6.75
CA LEU A 328 17.25 6.15 -6.56
C LEU A 328 18.11 7.19 -5.82
N THR A 329 18.84 6.78 -4.78
CA THR A 329 19.76 7.65 -4.02
C THR A 329 20.92 8.18 -4.89
N ARG A 330 21.31 7.46 -5.95
CA ARG A 330 22.29 7.94 -6.95
C ARG A 330 21.63 8.87 -7.97
N ALA A 331 20.49 8.48 -8.55
CA ALA A 331 19.77 9.27 -9.54
C ALA A 331 19.37 10.65 -9.00
N ALA A 332 18.88 10.72 -7.76
CA ALA A 332 18.50 11.97 -7.09
C ALA A 332 19.67 12.97 -6.90
N ARG A 333 20.92 12.49 -6.87
CA ARG A 333 22.13 13.33 -6.80
C ARG A 333 22.60 13.86 -8.16
N LEU A 334 22.15 13.24 -9.25
CA LEU A 334 22.51 13.61 -10.62
C LEU A 334 21.45 14.50 -11.28
N ALA A 335 20.23 14.54 -10.74
CA ALA A 335 19.20 15.47 -11.16
C ALA A 335 19.59 16.92 -10.75
N PRO A 336 19.69 17.88 -11.69
CA PRO A 336 19.97 19.26 -11.34
C PRO A 336 18.78 19.86 -10.55
N PRO A 337 19.03 20.68 -9.52
CA PRO A 337 17.96 21.38 -8.82
C PRO A 337 17.34 22.45 -9.75
N ASP A 338 16.07 22.30 -10.10
CA ASP A 338 15.30 23.30 -10.85
C ASP A 338 14.59 24.26 -9.86
N PRO A 339 15.06 25.51 -9.69
CA PRO A 339 14.44 26.47 -8.78
C PRO A 339 13.17 27.13 -9.36
N ALA A 340 12.85 26.91 -10.64
CA ALA A 340 11.81 27.66 -11.34
C ALA A 340 10.41 27.01 -11.31
N ARG A 341 10.31 25.71 -10.98
CA ARG A 341 9.04 24.95 -11.10
C ARG A 341 8.17 24.90 -9.85
N VAL A 342 8.59 25.46 -8.71
CA VAL A 342 7.75 25.49 -7.47
C VAL A 342 6.68 26.60 -7.55
N ARG A 343 5.76 26.45 -8.49
CA ARG A 343 4.43 27.06 -8.48
C ARG A 343 3.41 25.99 -8.83
N VAL A 344 2.81 25.40 -7.80
CA VAL A 344 1.60 24.59 -7.97
C VAL A 344 0.49 25.53 -8.45
N ALA A 345 0.25 25.56 -9.75
CA ALA A 345 -0.91 26.23 -10.31
C ALA A 345 -2.15 25.46 -9.85
N PRO A 346 -3.17 26.11 -9.25
CA PRO A 346 -4.37 25.41 -8.83
C PRO A 346 -5.08 24.83 -10.06
N VAL A 347 -5.31 23.52 -10.06
CA VAL A 347 -6.05 22.82 -11.11
C VAL A 347 -7.48 23.37 -11.12
N ARG A 348 -7.75 24.26 -12.08
CA ARG A 348 -9.09 24.82 -12.29
C ARG A 348 -9.95 23.79 -12.99
N PHE A 349 -10.63 22.96 -12.22
CA PHE A 349 -11.82 22.25 -12.71
C PHE A 349 -12.77 23.26 -13.36
N ALA A 350 -13.24 22.95 -14.56
CA ALA A 350 -14.20 23.80 -15.25
C ALA A 350 -15.47 23.92 -14.39
N ARG A 351 -15.91 25.15 -14.10
CA ARG A 351 -17.20 25.37 -13.46
C ARG A 351 -18.28 24.74 -14.36
N PRO A 352 -19.24 23.96 -13.83
CA PRO A 352 -20.43 23.62 -14.59
C PRO A 352 -21.11 24.93 -15.05
N PRO A 353 -21.67 24.97 -16.27
CA PRO A 353 -22.26 26.19 -16.80
C PRO A 353 -23.34 26.72 -15.84
N ALA A 354 -23.33 28.03 -15.59
CA ALA A 354 -24.34 28.67 -14.77
C ALA A 354 -25.72 28.41 -15.39
N ARG A 355 -26.72 28.11 -14.55
CA ARG A 355 -28.12 28.04 -15.01
C ARG A 355 -28.47 29.38 -15.65
N LEU A 356 -28.95 29.33 -16.90
CA LEU A 356 -29.50 30.50 -17.57
C LEU A 356 -30.65 31.07 -16.72
N PRO A 357 -30.83 32.40 -16.67
CA PRO A 357 -31.99 33.00 -16.01
C PRO A 357 -33.29 32.45 -16.61
N SER A 358 -34.22 32.08 -15.74
CA SER A 358 -35.59 31.75 -16.15
C SER A 358 -36.33 33.04 -16.51
N ASP A 359 -36.39 33.34 -17.81
CA ASP A 359 -37.21 34.40 -18.39
C ASP A 359 -38.71 34.04 -18.23
N PRO A 360 -39.51 34.81 -17.48
CA PRO A 360 -40.90 34.45 -17.16
C PRO A 360 -41.88 34.67 -18.33
N ASP A 361 -41.55 35.49 -19.33
CA ASP A 361 -42.49 35.93 -20.36
C ASP A 361 -42.39 35.15 -21.69
N ARG A 362 -41.54 34.11 -21.75
CA ARG A 362 -41.28 33.37 -22.99
C ARG A 362 -42.30 32.26 -23.28
N VAL A 363 -43.43 32.65 -23.88
CA VAL A 363 -44.44 31.72 -24.44
C VAL A 363 -43.81 30.80 -25.51
N PRO A 364 -44.00 29.47 -25.44
CA PRO A 364 -43.50 28.55 -26.47
C PRO A 364 -44.40 28.56 -27.74
N PRO A 365 -43.83 28.39 -28.95
CA PRO A 365 -44.60 28.16 -30.16
C PRO A 365 -45.32 26.80 -30.11
N GLY A 366 -46.46 26.70 -30.80
CA GLY A 366 -47.36 25.54 -30.71
C GLY A 366 -46.84 24.27 -31.36
N THR A 367 -47.41 23.13 -30.92
CA THR A 367 -47.13 21.80 -31.46
C THR A 367 -47.87 21.56 -32.79
N GLU A 368 -47.14 21.49 -33.90
CA GLU A 368 -47.57 20.69 -35.04
C GLU A 368 -47.12 19.23 -34.86
N ALA A 369 -47.97 18.28 -35.28
CA ALA A 369 -47.74 16.86 -35.06
C ALA A 369 -46.98 16.21 -36.23
N LEU A 370 -45.82 15.62 -35.95
CA LEU A 370 -45.13 14.72 -36.88
C LEU A 370 -45.66 13.29 -36.73
N PRO A 371 -45.85 12.53 -37.83
CA PRO A 371 -46.32 11.15 -37.78
C PRO A 371 -45.25 10.18 -37.22
N PRO A 372 -45.66 9.04 -36.63
CA PRO A 372 -44.73 8.10 -36.03
C PRO A 372 -43.87 7.38 -37.08
N ALA A 373 -42.54 7.42 -36.91
CA ALA A 373 -41.61 6.61 -37.69
C ALA A 373 -41.64 5.14 -37.24
N ALA A 374 -41.54 4.20 -38.18
CA ALA A 374 -41.62 2.77 -37.91
C ALA A 374 -40.32 2.20 -37.29
N VAL A 375 -40.47 1.20 -36.41
CA VAL A 375 -39.35 0.46 -35.82
C VAL A 375 -38.85 -0.59 -36.82
N PRO A 376 -37.55 -0.65 -37.17
CA PRO A 376 -37.00 -1.70 -38.02
C PRO A 376 -36.77 -2.98 -37.21
N THR A 377 -37.29 -4.12 -37.71
CA THR A 377 -36.97 -5.45 -37.21
C THR A 377 -35.67 -5.98 -37.85
N PRO A 378 -34.76 -6.62 -37.08
CA PRO A 378 -33.63 -7.33 -37.66
C PRO A 378 -34.11 -8.63 -38.32
N SER A 379 -33.69 -8.86 -39.57
CA SER A 379 -33.99 -10.10 -40.31
C SER A 379 -32.88 -11.12 -40.09
N ASN A 380 -33.21 -12.29 -39.56
CA ASN A 380 -32.26 -13.38 -39.34
C ASN A 380 -32.13 -14.25 -40.61
N THR A 381 -30.95 -14.22 -41.23
CA THR A 381 -30.54 -15.18 -42.28
C THR A 381 -29.14 -15.71 -41.98
N ALA A 382 -29.09 -16.79 -41.19
CA ALA A 382 -27.89 -17.60 -40.95
C ALA A 382 -28.26 -19.09 -40.93
N THR A 383 -27.36 -19.93 -41.44
CA THR A 383 -27.65 -21.34 -41.79
C THR A 383 -27.64 -22.27 -40.58
N ALA A 384 -28.45 -23.34 -40.63
CA ALA A 384 -28.49 -24.36 -39.59
C ALA A 384 -27.28 -25.31 -39.61
N PRO A 385 -26.76 -25.75 -38.45
CA PRO A 385 -25.89 -26.92 -38.31
C PRO A 385 -26.70 -28.23 -38.20
N PRO A 386 -26.09 -29.41 -38.40
CA PRO A 386 -26.72 -30.72 -38.22
C PRO A 386 -26.78 -31.18 -36.74
N ASP A 387 -27.59 -32.21 -36.50
CA ASP A 387 -27.89 -32.83 -35.18
C ASP A 387 -26.79 -33.81 -34.68
N PRO A 388 -26.86 -34.33 -33.42
CA PRO A 388 -25.67 -34.77 -32.67
C PRO A 388 -25.39 -36.28 -32.60
N GLU A 389 -24.20 -36.64 -32.10
CA GLU A 389 -23.86 -37.94 -31.50
C GLU A 389 -23.54 -37.83 -29.99
N GLU A 390 -23.46 -38.98 -29.31
CA GLU A 390 -23.58 -39.11 -27.85
C GLU A 390 -22.26 -38.99 -27.05
N ALA A 391 -22.35 -38.58 -25.78
CA ALA A 391 -21.84 -39.27 -24.56
C ALA A 391 -21.92 -38.30 -23.32
N PRO A 392 -21.62 -38.72 -22.07
CA PRO A 392 -22.69 -39.07 -21.14
C PRO A 392 -22.78 -38.19 -19.88
N ARG A 393 -23.90 -38.32 -19.15
CA ARG A 393 -24.22 -37.53 -17.94
C ARG A 393 -23.46 -37.97 -16.69
N ALA A 394 -23.02 -37.01 -15.86
CA ALA A 394 -22.70 -37.23 -14.44
C ALA A 394 -23.15 -36.05 -13.54
N THR A 395 -24.31 -36.26 -12.90
CA THR A 395 -24.74 -35.76 -11.56
C THR A 395 -24.57 -34.29 -11.10
N GLN A 396 -25.70 -33.74 -10.64
CA GLN A 396 -25.89 -32.75 -9.56
C GLN A 396 -25.38 -31.30 -9.75
N ARG A 397 -26.34 -30.41 -10.05
CA ARG A 397 -26.39 -29.04 -9.51
C ARG A 397 -27.49 -28.97 -8.46
N VAL A 398 -27.23 -28.31 -7.33
CA VAL A 398 -28.28 -27.88 -6.39
C VAL A 398 -28.90 -26.58 -6.93
N ALA A 399 -30.22 -26.50 -6.93
CA ALA A 399 -30.94 -25.29 -7.34
C ALA A 399 -31.14 -24.35 -6.14
N TYR A 400 -31.00 -23.05 -6.36
CA TYR A 400 -31.47 -22.01 -5.45
C TYR A 400 -32.24 -20.97 -6.26
N ALA A 401 -33.49 -20.73 -5.92
CA ALA A 401 -34.36 -19.78 -6.59
C ALA A 401 -34.82 -18.72 -5.57
N PRO A 402 -34.74 -17.41 -5.88
CA PRO A 402 -35.32 -16.37 -5.05
C PRO A 402 -36.82 -16.23 -5.36
N GLU A 403 -37.67 -16.31 -4.32
CA GLU A 403 -39.08 -15.94 -4.45
C GLU A 403 -39.27 -14.40 -4.47
N PRO A 404 -40.30 -13.88 -5.17
CA PRO A 404 -40.58 -12.45 -5.23
C PRO A 404 -41.36 -11.97 -4.00
N VAL A 405 -40.93 -10.85 -3.40
CA VAL A 405 -41.67 -10.16 -2.34
C VAL A 405 -42.78 -9.30 -2.97
N PRO A 406 -44.06 -9.40 -2.53
CA PRO A 406 -45.15 -8.61 -3.09
C PRO A 406 -45.14 -7.17 -2.57
N VAL A 407 -45.45 -6.22 -3.46
CA VAL A 407 -45.63 -4.79 -3.11
C VAL A 407 -47.09 -4.54 -2.70
N GLY A 408 -47.32 -4.31 -1.41
CA GLY A 408 -48.59 -3.79 -0.91
C GLY A 408 -48.60 -2.26 -0.93
N ALA A 409 -49.65 -1.66 -1.51
CA ALA A 409 -49.86 -0.22 -1.49
C ALA A 409 -50.89 0.14 -0.41
N GLU A 410 -50.62 1.17 0.39
CA GLU A 410 -51.58 1.74 1.34
C GLU A 410 -51.50 3.28 1.31
N VAL A 411 -52.64 3.95 1.47
CA VAL A 411 -52.81 5.39 1.24
C VAL A 411 -53.34 6.05 2.51
N LEU A 412 -52.69 7.14 2.95
CA LEU A 412 -53.12 7.96 4.10
C LEU A 412 -53.19 9.46 3.71
N PRO A 413 -54.12 10.24 4.28
CA PRO A 413 -54.52 11.55 3.75
C PRO A 413 -53.73 12.74 4.35
N PRO A 414 -53.77 13.92 3.69
CA PRO A 414 -53.05 15.11 4.16
C PRO A 414 -53.83 15.95 5.18
N ASN A 415 -53.20 16.30 6.31
CA ASN A 415 -53.10 17.68 6.87
C ASN A 415 -52.67 17.68 8.35
N ALA A 416 -51.49 18.23 8.66
CA ALA A 416 -51.12 18.75 9.97
C ALA A 416 -50.07 19.87 9.81
N ARG A 417 -50.09 20.89 10.69
CA ARG A 417 -49.19 22.07 10.61
C ARG A 417 -47.98 21.95 11.56
N PRO A 418 -46.83 22.59 11.26
CA PRO A 418 -45.60 22.46 12.05
C PRO A 418 -45.45 23.52 13.17
N ALA A 419 -44.80 23.12 14.28
CA ALA A 419 -44.19 23.98 15.30
C ALA A 419 -43.28 23.13 16.23
N PRO A 420 -42.36 23.72 17.01
CA PRO A 420 -41.30 24.64 16.58
C PRO A 420 -39.90 24.18 17.03
N SER A 421 -38.84 24.89 16.63
CA SER A 421 -37.44 24.59 16.96
C SER A 421 -37.04 24.97 18.40
N ALA A 422 -36.10 24.22 18.99
CA ALA A 422 -35.44 24.51 20.26
C ALA A 422 -34.03 25.16 20.05
N PRO A 423 -33.47 25.90 21.03
CA PRO A 423 -32.39 26.87 20.80
C PRO A 423 -30.95 26.34 20.96
N ALA A 424 -29.99 27.16 20.52
CA ALA A 424 -28.54 26.92 20.62
C ALA A 424 -27.96 27.26 22.02
N PRO A 425 -26.81 26.67 22.40
CA PRO A 425 -26.11 26.99 23.65
C PRO A 425 -25.28 28.28 23.58
N ALA A 426 -25.12 28.95 24.72
CA ALA A 426 -24.28 30.14 24.90
C ALA A 426 -22.83 29.78 25.31
N PRO A 427 -21.83 30.66 25.09
CA PRO A 427 -20.42 30.37 25.36
C PRO A 427 -20.01 30.60 26.82
N PRO A 428 -18.93 29.95 27.30
CA PRO A 428 -18.25 30.30 28.55
C PRO A 428 -17.11 31.31 28.30
N ASP A 429 -17.16 32.44 29.00
CA ASP A 429 -16.01 33.35 29.16
C ASP A 429 -15.35 33.16 30.54
N ALA A 430 -14.12 33.65 30.70
CA ALA A 430 -13.20 33.18 31.75
C ALA A 430 -13.03 34.13 32.96
N GLU A 431 -12.62 33.57 34.10
CA GLU A 431 -11.63 34.24 34.97
C GLU A 431 -10.75 33.25 35.78
N ARG A 432 -9.78 33.75 36.57
CA ARG A 432 -8.49 33.08 36.77
C ARG A 432 -7.84 33.30 38.15
N ALA A 433 -7.25 32.22 38.70
CA ALA A 433 -6.33 32.19 39.85
C ALA A 433 -6.97 32.42 41.26
N HIS A 434 -6.32 32.15 42.40
CA HIS A 434 -4.89 31.92 42.70
C HIS A 434 -4.69 31.10 44.02
N ARG A 435 -3.68 30.20 44.07
CA ARG A 435 -2.90 29.72 45.26
C ARG A 435 -3.71 28.98 46.37
N ASN A 436 -3.19 27.96 47.07
CA ASN A 436 -1.88 27.91 47.74
C ASN A 436 -1.34 26.46 47.90
N ALA A 437 -0.15 26.28 48.50
CA ALA A 437 0.58 24.99 48.56
C ALA A 437 0.80 24.42 49.98
N GLY A 438 1.05 23.10 50.08
CA GLY A 438 1.41 22.36 51.30
C GLY A 438 2.02 20.98 51.00
N ARG A 439 2.81 20.38 51.92
CA ARG A 439 3.63 19.17 51.69
C ARG A 439 3.22 17.95 52.55
N VAL A 440 3.02 16.78 51.90
CA VAL A 440 3.86 15.55 51.95
C VAL A 440 4.80 15.35 53.19
N PRO A 441 5.01 14.13 53.79
CA PRO A 441 4.61 12.74 53.41
C PRO A 441 3.99 11.86 54.54
N ALA A 442 3.79 10.56 54.26
CA ALA A 442 3.68 9.43 55.21
C ALA A 442 5.04 9.11 55.90
N GLY A 443 5.21 8.19 56.86
CA GLY A 443 4.32 7.25 57.58
C GLY A 443 5.14 6.07 58.17
N ALA A 444 4.74 5.44 59.29
CA ALA A 444 5.59 4.48 60.01
C ALA A 444 4.88 3.36 60.82
N ALA A 445 5.44 2.15 60.73
CA ALA A 445 5.59 1.04 61.71
C ALA A 445 4.44 0.55 62.66
N GLN A 446 4.02 -0.71 62.44
CA GLN A 446 3.99 -1.86 63.40
C GLN A 446 3.11 -1.87 64.68
N VAL A 447 1.93 -2.54 64.62
CA VAL A 447 1.53 -3.83 65.28
C VAL A 447 2.30 -4.23 66.59
N PRO A 448 1.67 -4.59 67.76
CA PRO A 448 0.78 -5.77 67.92
C PRO A 448 -0.32 -5.78 69.04
N GLY A 449 -1.12 -6.87 69.09
CA GLY A 449 -2.00 -7.32 70.22
C GLY A 449 -3.43 -6.72 70.27
N ASP A 450 -4.50 -7.36 70.77
CA ASP A 450 -4.76 -8.76 71.20
C ASP A 450 -6.28 -9.09 71.08
N ALA A 451 -6.70 -10.35 71.29
CA ALA A 451 -8.10 -10.85 71.22
C ALA A 451 -8.77 -10.94 72.63
N PRO A 452 -10.09 -11.30 72.87
CA PRO A 452 -10.82 -12.47 72.30
C PRO A 452 -12.40 -12.45 72.20
N TRP A 453 -12.98 -13.59 71.71
CA TRP A 453 -14.33 -14.18 72.00
C TRP A 453 -15.66 -13.50 71.52
N VAL A 454 -16.42 -13.98 70.50
CA VAL A 454 -17.34 -15.17 70.39
C VAL A 454 -18.58 -15.05 71.34
N PRO A 455 -19.88 -15.21 70.93
CA PRO A 455 -20.45 -16.33 70.12
C PRO A 455 -21.63 -16.06 69.13
N GLY A 456 -22.01 -17.07 68.31
CA GLY A 456 -23.39 -17.24 67.78
C GLY A 456 -23.54 -17.85 66.36
N ILE A 457 -24.00 -19.11 66.22
CA ILE A 457 -24.41 -19.76 64.95
C ILE A 457 -25.53 -20.80 65.22
N PRO A 458 -26.56 -20.91 64.35
CA PRO A 458 -26.86 -22.19 63.69
C PRO A 458 -27.25 -22.03 62.20
N GLY A 459 -26.98 -22.97 61.28
CA GLY A 459 -26.18 -24.19 61.37
C GLY A 459 -26.34 -25.12 60.13
N ARG A 460 -25.35 -26.02 59.92
CA ARG A 460 -25.31 -27.31 59.17
C ARG A 460 -26.06 -27.43 57.80
N ALA A 461 -25.47 -27.87 56.68
CA ALA A 461 -24.41 -28.88 56.39
C ALA A 461 -24.83 -30.34 56.77
N PRO A 462 -24.09 -31.42 56.41
CA PRO A 462 -22.83 -31.54 55.65
C PRO A 462 -23.09 -32.22 54.26
N ARG A 463 -22.26 -32.99 53.50
CA ARG A 463 -21.15 -33.92 53.77
C ARG A 463 -19.88 -33.75 52.88
N GLU A 464 -19.31 -34.87 52.43
CA GLU A 464 -17.88 -35.26 52.49
C GLU A 464 -17.62 -36.41 51.47
N VAL A 465 -16.42 -36.88 51.09
CA VAL A 465 -14.98 -36.69 51.46
C VAL A 465 -14.13 -37.11 50.20
N ALA A 466 -13.02 -36.46 49.82
CA ALA A 466 -11.60 -36.71 50.17
C ALA A 466 -11.07 -38.16 49.92
N GLU A 467 -9.81 -38.43 49.53
CA GLU A 467 -8.65 -37.53 49.28
C GLU A 467 -7.60 -38.14 48.29
N THR A 468 -6.34 -37.67 48.38
CA THR A 468 -5.11 -37.88 47.56
C THR A 468 -4.18 -38.97 48.19
N PRO A 469 -2.83 -39.14 47.96
CA PRO A 469 -1.88 -38.75 46.87
C PRO A 469 -0.71 -39.76 46.50
N VAL A 470 0.17 -39.36 45.55
CA VAL A 470 1.60 -39.76 45.22
C VAL A 470 2.03 -41.25 44.96
N ARG A 471 2.65 -41.55 43.79
CA ARG A 471 4.10 -41.94 43.58
C ARG A 471 4.49 -42.49 42.19
N GLU A 472 5.80 -42.36 41.90
CA GLU A 472 6.63 -42.72 40.71
C GLU A 472 7.43 -44.04 40.95
N PRO A 473 8.38 -44.54 40.11
CA PRO A 473 8.71 -44.36 38.66
C PRO A 473 9.14 -45.69 37.91
N VAL A 474 9.79 -45.60 36.72
CA VAL A 474 10.67 -46.63 36.03
C VAL A 474 9.93 -47.81 35.32
N ARG A 475 10.20 -48.22 34.05
CA ARG A 475 11.43 -48.84 33.46
C ARG A 475 11.40 -48.92 31.91
N ALA A 476 12.48 -49.42 31.26
CA ALA A 476 12.61 -49.56 29.80
C ALA A 476 13.26 -50.89 29.31
N THR A 477 12.95 -51.29 28.06
CA THR A 477 13.51 -52.41 27.24
C THR A 477 13.29 -52.06 25.75
N ARG A 478 14.26 -52.01 24.80
CA ARG A 478 15.02 -53.10 24.12
C ARG A 478 14.13 -54.29 23.72
N GLY A 479 14.00 -54.78 22.49
CA GLY A 479 14.87 -54.87 21.29
C GLY A 479 14.68 -56.31 20.69
N PRO A 480 15.33 -56.78 19.60
CA PRO A 480 16.28 -56.15 18.65
C PRO A 480 15.53 -55.74 17.34
N GLY A 481 15.90 -55.99 16.07
CA GLY A 481 17.08 -56.62 15.44
C GLY A 481 16.96 -56.87 13.92
N THR A 482 18.11 -57.08 13.24
CA THR A 482 18.32 -57.58 11.84
C THR A 482 17.71 -56.79 10.66
N ALA A 483 18.31 -56.72 9.46
CA ALA A 483 19.73 -56.78 9.06
C ALA A 483 19.90 -56.15 7.65
N ALA A 484 21.04 -55.50 7.39
CA ALA A 484 21.54 -55.19 6.04
C ALA A 484 22.81 -56.04 5.78
N PRO A 485 23.35 -56.12 4.53
CA PRO A 485 24.44 -55.19 4.19
C PRO A 485 24.67 -54.87 2.68
N ALA A 486 25.46 -53.81 2.44
CA ALA A 486 26.43 -53.56 1.34
C ALA A 486 25.96 -53.47 -0.16
N VAL A 487 26.39 -52.56 -1.07
CA VAL A 487 27.55 -51.60 -1.21
C VAL A 487 28.87 -52.30 -1.69
N PRO A 488 29.79 -51.73 -2.52
CA PRO A 488 29.82 -50.50 -3.37
C PRO A 488 30.31 -50.67 -4.85
N GLY A 489 30.18 -49.61 -5.68
CA GLY A 489 31.32 -48.91 -6.31
C GLY A 489 31.88 -49.29 -7.71
N GLY A 490 32.34 -48.27 -8.46
CA GLY A 490 33.49 -48.35 -9.41
C GLY A 490 33.27 -48.12 -10.94
N PRO A 491 33.78 -47.01 -11.53
CA PRO A 491 34.29 -46.97 -12.93
C PRO A 491 35.76 -47.51 -12.99
N PRO A 492 36.45 -47.70 -14.15
CA PRO A 492 36.28 -47.05 -15.47
C PRO A 492 36.54 -47.92 -16.75
N ALA A 493 36.57 -47.26 -17.94
CA ALA A 493 37.34 -47.62 -19.17
C ALA A 493 36.86 -48.88 -19.97
N ASP A 494 37.22 -49.12 -21.26
CA ASP A 494 37.84 -48.30 -22.33
C ASP A 494 37.65 -48.94 -23.75
N THR A 495 38.11 -48.28 -24.83
CA THR A 495 38.36 -48.80 -26.22
C THR A 495 37.16 -49.26 -27.10
N HIS A 496 37.15 -49.25 -28.46
CA HIS A 496 37.81 -48.50 -29.58
C HIS A 496 37.23 -48.99 -30.94
N PRO A 497 37.66 -48.55 -32.16
CA PRO A 497 38.50 -47.39 -32.55
C PRO A 497 37.90 -46.52 -33.70
N GLY A 498 38.57 -45.41 -34.03
CA GLY A 498 38.49 -44.75 -35.36
C GLY A 498 37.98 -43.30 -35.33
N GLY A 499 38.80 -42.28 -35.62
CA GLY A 499 40.25 -42.29 -35.88
C GLY A 499 40.82 -40.87 -36.09
N SER A 500 42.15 -40.74 -35.99
CA SER A 500 42.95 -39.53 -36.28
C SER A 500 42.71 -38.28 -35.40
N ARG A 501 43.77 -37.85 -34.71
CA ARG A 501 43.84 -36.59 -33.93
C ARG A 501 45.12 -35.79 -34.37
N PRO A 502 45.67 -34.77 -33.66
CA PRO A 502 46.18 -33.52 -34.27
C PRO A 502 47.73 -33.47 -34.12
N PRO A 503 48.43 -32.36 -33.75
CA PRO A 503 48.20 -30.90 -33.85
C PRO A 503 49.40 -30.10 -34.45
N SER A 504 49.28 -28.76 -34.57
CA SER A 504 50.13 -27.79 -33.80
C SER A 504 49.96 -26.31 -34.21
N ASP A 505 50.24 -25.44 -33.24
CA ASP A 505 50.43 -23.97 -33.22
C ASP A 505 51.67 -23.45 -34.01
N PRO A 506 52.03 -22.14 -34.05
CA PRO A 506 51.28 -20.88 -33.76
C PRO A 506 51.53 -19.70 -34.76
N ALA A 507 50.83 -18.57 -34.54
CA ALA A 507 51.21 -17.14 -34.68
C ALA A 507 52.08 -16.58 -35.86
N ALA A 508 51.67 -15.44 -36.43
CA ALA A 508 52.31 -14.09 -36.25
C ALA A 508 52.11 -13.07 -37.41
N HIS A 509 52.15 -11.77 -37.04
CA HIS A 509 52.37 -10.55 -37.85
C HIS A 509 51.42 -10.10 -38.99
N ALA A 510 51.29 -8.77 -39.09
CA ALA A 510 50.67 -8.01 -40.20
C ALA A 510 51.75 -7.47 -41.17
N PRO A 511 51.35 -6.74 -42.23
CA PRO A 511 51.59 -5.30 -42.16
C PRO A 511 50.45 -4.41 -42.71
N VAL A 512 50.66 -3.10 -42.59
CA VAL A 512 49.80 -1.97 -42.99
C VAL A 512 50.15 -1.52 -44.43
N PRO A 513 49.29 -0.76 -45.12
CA PRO A 513 49.78 0.42 -45.84
C PRO A 513 49.08 1.72 -45.41
N GLU A 514 49.83 2.82 -45.44
CA GLU A 514 49.53 4.05 -44.70
C GLU A 514 48.54 4.99 -45.39
N ALA A 515 48.02 5.95 -44.61
CA ALA A 515 47.28 7.10 -45.13
C ALA A 515 48.25 8.21 -45.60
N HIS A 516 47.93 8.88 -46.71
CA HIS A 516 48.52 10.17 -47.04
C HIS A 516 47.52 11.30 -46.75
N ALA A 517 47.89 12.17 -45.82
CA ALA A 517 47.26 13.46 -45.62
C ALA A 517 48.19 14.59 -46.10
N ALA A 518 47.62 15.58 -46.77
CA ALA A 518 48.14 16.95 -46.76
C ALA A 518 47.23 17.76 -45.81
N GLY A 519 47.71 18.73 -45.03
CA GLY A 519 48.88 19.58 -45.29
C GLY A 519 48.40 20.90 -45.89
N ALA A 520 47.50 21.64 -45.23
CA ALA A 520 47.78 22.53 -44.09
C ALA A 520 48.51 23.83 -44.49
N ASN A 521 47.81 24.97 -44.38
CA ASN A 521 48.24 26.12 -43.57
C ASN A 521 47.17 27.21 -43.49
N ALA A 522 47.38 28.20 -42.63
CA ALA A 522 46.42 29.27 -42.30
C ALA A 522 46.93 30.68 -42.67
N ALA A 523 45.97 31.56 -43.00
CA ALA A 523 46.01 33.02 -42.93
C ALA A 523 44.51 33.44 -42.91
N GLU A 524 43.96 34.25 -41.99
CA GLU A 524 44.32 35.60 -41.51
C GLU A 524 43.71 36.73 -42.38
N ALA A 525 43.36 37.85 -41.73
CA ALA A 525 42.72 39.08 -42.22
C ALA A 525 41.21 39.04 -42.54
N GLY A 526 40.50 40.08 -42.06
CA GLY A 526 39.22 40.55 -42.60
C GLY A 526 39.44 41.60 -43.70
N PRO A 527 38.52 42.56 -43.95
CA PRO A 527 37.51 43.09 -43.02
C PRO A 527 36.07 42.58 -43.23
#